data_AF-A0A9W5L327-F1
#
_entry.id   AF-A0A9W5L327-F1
#
_cell.length_a   1.000
_cell.length_b   1.000
_cell.length_c   1.000
_cell.angle_alpha   90.00
_cell.angle_beta   90.00
_cell.angle_gamma   90.00
#
_symmetry.space_group_name_H-M   'P 1'
#
loop_
_entity.id
_entity.type
_entity.pdbx_description
1 polymer ?
#
loop_
_entity_poly.entity_id
_entity_poly.type
_entity_poly.pdbx_seq_one_letter_code
_entity_poly.pdbx_strand_id
1 'polypeptide(L)'
;MVTQLPLFVLTKGRGKTGGPVEVKAPPGATDEQIAQVKAYVEESNKALEAGALSSTGRVSTKGKLRQEASRAARLEGKRAADNGEAYKGHVGHVPDTTWIGKPDPHSWLDLDPKVNMSIGGQANKYPIGYKPTKFKFVEEE
;
A
#
# COMPACT_ATOMS: atom_id res chain seq x y z
N MET A 1 -17.81 -41.05 -32.81
CA MET A 1 -17.74 -39.58 -32.94
C MET A 1 -18.25 -39.02 -31.62
N VAL A 2 -17.36 -38.49 -30.77
CA VAL A 2 -17.76 -37.97 -29.45
C VAL A 2 -17.92 -36.46 -29.59
N THR A 3 -19.15 -35.99 -29.38
CA THR A 3 -19.54 -34.58 -29.45
C THR A 3 -19.00 -33.82 -28.24
N GLN A 4 -18.13 -32.84 -28.50
CA GLN A 4 -17.60 -31.91 -27.52
C GLN A 4 -18.70 -30.93 -27.08
N LEU A 5 -19.05 -30.93 -25.79
CA LEU A 5 -19.90 -29.90 -25.18
C LEU A 5 -19.11 -28.57 -25.05
N PRO A 6 -19.74 -27.41 -25.25
CA PRO A 6 -19.04 -26.13 -25.14
C PRO A 6 -18.76 -25.80 -23.67
N LEU A 7 -17.52 -25.44 -23.40
CA LEU A 7 -17.07 -24.91 -22.11
C LEU A 7 -17.71 -23.54 -21.90
N PHE A 8 -18.67 -23.44 -20.97
CA PHE A 8 -19.17 -22.17 -20.47
C PHE A 8 -18.02 -21.43 -19.76
N VAL A 9 -17.42 -20.46 -20.45
CA VAL A 9 -16.55 -19.47 -19.82
C VAL A 9 -17.45 -18.56 -19.00
N LEU A 10 -17.50 -18.79 -17.68
CA LEU A 10 -18.00 -17.80 -16.74
C LEU A 10 -17.09 -16.57 -16.78
N THR A 11 -17.43 -15.59 -17.61
CA THR A 11 -16.90 -14.23 -17.51
C THR A 11 -17.35 -13.65 -16.17
N LYS A 12 -16.55 -13.86 -15.12
CA LYS A 12 -16.73 -13.23 -13.81
C LYS A 12 -16.65 -11.72 -14.01
N GLY A 13 -17.74 -11.03 -13.67
CA GLY A 13 -18.01 -9.64 -14.05
C GLY A 13 -16.89 -8.65 -13.75
N ARG A 14 -16.74 -7.66 -14.64
CA ARG A 14 -15.92 -6.44 -14.46
C ARG A 14 -16.47 -5.62 -13.28
N GLY A 15 -16.19 -6.04 -12.06
CA GLY A 15 -16.36 -5.19 -10.88
C GLY A 15 -15.44 -3.98 -11.00
N LYS A 16 -15.95 -2.79 -10.70
CA LYS A 16 -15.28 -1.48 -10.83
C LYS A 16 -13.77 -1.59 -10.55
N THR A 17 -12.95 -1.46 -11.59
CA THR A 17 -11.50 -1.72 -11.55
C THR A 17 -10.72 -0.58 -10.89
N GLY A 18 -11.30 0.11 -9.90
CA GLY A 18 -10.70 1.24 -9.24
C GLY A 18 -11.66 2.17 -8.51
N GLY A 19 -11.09 3.08 -7.71
CA GLY A 19 -11.80 4.05 -6.90
C GLY A 19 -10.95 4.56 -5.73
N PRO A 20 -11.56 5.33 -4.79
CA PRO A 20 -10.84 5.85 -3.64
C PRO A 20 -10.37 4.74 -2.70
N VAL A 21 -9.12 4.85 -2.25
CA VAL A 21 -8.58 4.06 -1.15
C VAL A 21 -8.80 4.83 0.15
N GLU A 22 -9.51 4.23 1.09
CA GLU A 22 -9.79 4.77 2.40
C GLU A 22 -8.73 4.25 3.36
N VAL A 23 -8.12 5.18 4.10
CA VAL A 23 -7.12 4.87 5.11
C VAL A 23 -7.61 5.45 6.44
N LYS A 24 -7.77 4.58 7.43
CA LYS A 24 -8.22 4.94 8.77
C LYS A 24 -7.05 4.87 9.75
N ALA A 25 -7.12 5.68 10.80
CA ALA A 25 -6.25 5.50 11.95
C ALA A 25 -6.58 4.19 12.68
N PRO A 26 -5.63 3.55 13.39
CA PRO A 26 -5.96 2.40 14.23
C PRO A 26 -6.89 2.81 15.38
N PRO A 27 -7.69 1.89 15.94
CA PRO A 27 -8.57 2.18 17.07
C PRO A 27 -7.81 2.77 18.26
N GLY A 28 -8.35 3.85 18.83
CA GLY A 28 -7.72 4.60 19.92
C GLY A 28 -6.37 5.22 19.54
N ALA A 29 -6.24 5.69 18.29
CA ALA A 29 -5.04 6.39 17.84
C ALA A 29 -4.82 7.71 18.60
N THR A 30 -3.56 8.04 18.87
CA THR A 30 -3.19 9.38 19.35
C THR A 30 -3.21 10.39 18.21
N ASP A 31 -3.15 11.68 18.53
CA ASP A 31 -3.09 12.75 17.54
C ASP A 31 -1.87 12.62 16.63
N GLU A 32 -0.72 12.18 17.15
CA GLU A 32 0.48 11.91 16.37
C GLU A 32 0.27 10.75 15.39
N GLN A 33 -0.41 9.68 15.83
CA GLN A 33 -0.73 8.55 14.97
C GLN A 33 -1.73 8.94 13.87
N ILE A 34 -2.71 9.78 14.18
CA ILE A 34 -3.63 10.35 13.18
C ILE A 34 -2.87 11.22 12.18
N ALA A 35 -1.93 12.04 12.65
CA ALA A 35 -1.08 12.87 11.78
C ALA A 35 -0.22 12.01 10.83
N GLN A 36 0.35 10.90 11.32
CA GLN A 36 1.08 9.95 10.47
C GLN A 36 0.20 9.33 9.38
N VAL A 37 -1.06 9.00 9.67
CA VAL A 37 -1.99 8.45 8.67
C VAL A 37 -2.35 9.52 7.62
N LYS A 38 -2.54 10.77 8.04
CA LYS A 38 -2.78 11.90 7.12
C LYS A 38 -1.56 12.13 6.21
N ALA A 39 -0.35 12.10 6.76
CA ALA A 39 0.89 12.19 5.99
C ALA A 39 1.04 11.04 4.99
N TYR A 40 0.73 9.80 5.40
CA TYR A 40 0.69 8.65 4.50
C TYR A 40 -0.27 8.89 3.32
N VAL A 41 -1.46 9.41 3.58
CA VAL A 41 -2.46 9.72 2.53
C VAL A 41 -1.95 10.80 1.57
N GLU A 42 -1.35 11.86 2.08
CA GLU A 42 -0.79 12.95 1.27
C GLU A 42 0.31 12.43 0.34
N GLU A 43 1.31 11.75 0.89
CA GLU A 43 2.45 11.20 0.14
C GLU A 43 2.00 10.11 -0.85
N SER A 44 0.98 9.33 -0.50
CA SER A 44 0.39 8.36 -1.44
C SER A 44 -0.29 9.02 -2.63
N ASN A 45 -0.90 10.20 -2.43
CA ASN A 45 -1.48 10.98 -3.53
C ASN A 45 -0.39 11.64 -4.38
N LYS A 46 0.71 12.12 -3.79
CA LYS A 46 1.89 12.60 -4.57
C LYS A 46 2.45 11.50 -5.46
N ALA A 47 2.56 10.26 -4.95
CA ALA A 47 2.97 9.11 -5.75
C ALA A 47 1.98 8.79 -6.88
N LEU A 48 0.68 8.97 -6.64
CA LEU A 48 -0.37 8.78 -7.66
C LEU A 48 -0.26 9.84 -8.76
N GLU A 49 -0.11 11.11 -8.40
CA GLU A 49 0.07 12.23 -9.33
C GLU A 49 1.35 12.07 -10.16
N ALA A 50 2.43 11.57 -9.54
CA ALA A 50 3.69 11.25 -10.22
C ALA A 50 3.62 9.99 -11.11
N GLY A 51 2.47 9.30 -11.18
CA GLY A 51 2.31 8.07 -11.97
C GLY A 51 3.14 6.89 -11.43
N ALA A 52 3.53 6.91 -10.16
CA ALA A 52 4.42 5.91 -9.56
C ALA A 52 3.71 4.61 -9.14
N LEU A 53 2.38 4.61 -9.09
CA LEU A 53 1.59 3.41 -8.78
C LEU A 53 1.71 2.35 -9.87
N SER A 54 1.54 1.09 -9.46
CA SER A 54 1.48 -0.05 -10.37
C SER A 54 0.42 0.18 -11.45
N SER A 55 0.83 0.02 -12.71
CA SER A 55 -0.05 0.13 -13.88
C SER A 55 -1.20 -0.90 -13.89
N THR A 56 -1.03 -1.99 -13.13
CA THR A 56 -2.03 -3.05 -12.96
C THR A 56 -2.91 -2.85 -11.73
N GLY A 57 -2.69 -1.81 -10.93
CA GLY A 57 -3.36 -1.60 -9.64
C GLY A 57 -2.71 -2.41 -8.51
N ARG A 58 -3.48 -2.66 -7.44
CA ARG A 58 -3.02 -3.42 -6.27
C ARG A 58 -2.41 -4.76 -6.68
N VAL A 59 -1.17 -5.03 -6.26
CA VAL A 59 -0.47 -6.29 -6.52
C VAL A 59 -0.31 -7.13 -5.26
N SER A 60 -0.17 -8.44 -5.44
CA SER A 60 0.18 -9.35 -4.35
C SER A 60 1.64 -9.13 -3.97
N THR A 61 1.91 -8.94 -2.67
CA THR A 61 3.28 -8.84 -2.15
C THR A 61 3.85 -10.20 -1.73
N LYS A 62 3.09 -11.30 -1.84
CA LYS A 62 3.57 -12.62 -1.41
C LYS A 62 4.83 -13.06 -2.17
N GLY A 63 5.74 -13.73 -1.46
CA GLY A 63 6.98 -14.26 -2.04
C GLY A 63 8.07 -13.21 -2.16
N LYS A 64 8.74 -13.18 -3.32
CA LYS A 64 9.95 -12.39 -3.58
C LYS A 64 9.76 -10.89 -3.31
N LEU A 65 8.65 -10.30 -3.74
CA LEU A 65 8.41 -8.86 -3.58
C LEU A 65 8.40 -8.43 -2.10
N ARG A 66 7.79 -9.21 -1.20
CA ARG A 66 7.85 -8.92 0.25
C ARG A 66 9.27 -8.97 0.79
N GLN A 67 10.05 -9.98 0.41
CA GLN A 67 11.44 -10.12 0.87
C GLN A 67 12.30 -8.95 0.40
N GLU A 68 12.13 -8.53 -0.85
CA GLU A 68 12.85 -7.39 -1.42
C GLU A 68 12.43 -6.07 -0.78
N ALA A 69 11.13 -5.83 -0.57
CA ALA A 69 10.64 -4.63 0.13
C ALA A 69 11.15 -4.56 1.58
N SER A 70 11.13 -5.67 2.32
CA SER A 70 11.73 -5.73 3.67
C SER A 70 13.24 -5.45 3.64
N ARG A 71 13.94 -5.93 2.61
CA ARG A 71 15.36 -5.62 2.42
C ARG A 71 15.56 -4.12 2.12
N ALA A 72 14.74 -3.52 1.27
CA ALA A 72 14.79 -2.10 0.93
C ALA A 72 14.62 -1.22 2.18
N ALA A 73 13.57 -1.46 2.98
CA ALA A 73 13.35 -0.74 4.23
C ALA A 73 14.52 -0.86 5.22
N ARG A 74 15.15 -2.05 5.32
CA ARG A 74 16.33 -2.23 6.19
C ARG A 74 17.55 -1.45 5.68
N LEU A 75 17.76 -1.43 4.37
CA LEU A 75 18.86 -0.67 3.77
C LEU A 75 18.65 0.84 3.94
N GLU A 76 17.41 1.31 3.77
CA GLU A 76 17.04 2.70 4.01
C GLU A 76 17.23 3.09 5.48
N GLY A 77 16.76 2.26 6.42
CA GLY A 77 16.98 2.51 7.85
C GLY A 77 18.47 2.58 8.21
N LYS A 78 19.30 1.74 7.59
CA LYS A 78 20.76 1.80 7.73
C LYS A 78 21.32 3.11 7.16
N ARG A 79 20.96 3.48 5.93
CA ARG A 79 21.39 4.75 5.30
C ARG A 79 21.05 5.94 6.19
N ALA A 80 19.83 6.00 6.69
CA ALA A 80 19.36 7.09 7.54
C ALA A 80 20.13 7.16 8.86
N ALA A 81 20.36 6.01 9.52
CA ALA A 81 21.18 5.95 10.72
C ALA A 81 22.63 6.40 10.49
N ASP A 82 23.25 5.93 9.40
CA ASP A 82 24.62 6.29 9.03
C ASP A 82 24.75 7.81 8.73
N ASN A 83 23.65 8.49 8.40
CA ASN A 83 23.57 9.94 8.15
C ASN A 83 23.06 10.77 9.34
N GLY A 84 22.79 10.17 10.50
CA GLY A 84 22.23 10.87 11.67
C GLY A 84 20.73 11.19 11.59
N GLU A 85 20.02 10.59 10.64
CA GLU A 85 18.58 10.74 10.39
C GLU A 85 17.79 9.48 10.82
N ALA A 86 18.24 8.80 11.88
CA ALA A 86 17.68 7.51 12.26
C ALA A 86 16.16 7.59 12.51
N TYR A 87 15.42 6.71 11.83
CA TYR A 87 14.00 6.48 12.07
C TYR A 87 13.75 6.02 13.51
N LYS A 88 12.71 6.57 14.15
CA LYS A 88 12.30 6.20 15.51
C LYS A 88 11.36 5.00 15.52
N GLY A 89 10.51 4.90 14.50
CA GLY A 89 9.56 3.83 14.26
C GLY A 89 9.98 2.93 13.10
N HIS A 90 8.99 2.45 12.36
CA HIS A 90 9.20 1.68 11.15
C HIS A 90 9.54 2.60 9.96
N VAL A 91 10.48 2.14 9.14
CA VAL A 91 10.74 2.69 7.80
C VAL A 91 9.58 2.28 6.88
N GLY A 92 8.54 3.10 6.87
CA GLY A 92 7.26 2.84 6.19
C GLY A 92 7.34 3.11 4.69
N HIS A 93 6.84 2.18 3.88
CA HIS A 93 6.72 2.37 2.44
C HIS A 93 5.50 3.26 2.15
N VAL A 94 5.69 4.33 1.35
CA VAL A 94 4.58 5.21 0.99
C VAL A 94 4.50 5.45 -0.52
N PRO A 95 3.37 5.10 -1.16
CA PRO A 95 2.35 4.18 -0.64
C PRO A 95 2.93 2.78 -0.42
N ASP A 96 2.20 1.97 0.35
CA ASP A 96 2.55 0.57 0.63
C ASP A 96 2.95 -0.21 -0.63
N THR A 97 3.89 -1.16 -0.52
CA THR A 97 4.45 -1.94 -1.64
C THR A 97 3.37 -2.56 -2.55
N THR A 98 2.19 -2.90 -2.02
CA THR A 98 1.07 -3.45 -2.79
C THR A 98 0.54 -2.47 -3.85
N TRP A 99 0.67 -1.16 -3.65
CA TRP A 99 0.20 -0.14 -4.59
C TRP A 99 1.23 0.21 -5.66
N ILE A 100 2.51 0.03 -5.33
CA ILE A 100 3.65 0.37 -6.19
C ILE A 100 4.11 -0.84 -7.03
N GLY A 101 4.17 -2.03 -6.41
CA GLY A 101 4.57 -3.28 -7.07
C GLY A 101 6.06 -3.46 -7.33
N LYS A 102 6.91 -2.61 -6.75
CA LYS A 102 8.38 -2.73 -6.69
C LYS A 102 8.86 -2.56 -5.25
N PRO A 103 10.09 -3.01 -4.92
CA PRO A 103 10.62 -2.96 -3.56
C PRO A 103 10.74 -1.53 -3.02
N ASP A 104 11.32 -0.61 -3.78
CA ASP A 104 11.48 0.78 -3.36
C ASP A 104 10.18 1.58 -3.56
N PRO A 105 9.69 2.29 -2.52
CA PRO A 105 8.50 3.10 -2.59
C PRO A 105 8.75 4.43 -3.32
N HIS A 106 7.73 5.27 -3.41
CA HIS A 106 7.89 6.64 -3.89
C HIS A 106 8.53 7.53 -2.82
N SER A 107 8.09 7.38 -1.56
CA SER A 107 8.68 8.02 -0.40
C SER A 107 8.70 7.08 0.81
N TRP A 108 9.54 7.44 1.79
CA TRP A 108 9.67 6.75 3.07
C TRP A 108 9.12 7.64 4.18
N LEU A 109 8.35 7.08 5.12
CA LEU A 109 7.92 7.79 6.33
C LEU A 109 8.38 7.06 7.58
N ASP A 110 8.65 7.82 8.64
CA ASP A 110 8.81 7.29 9.99
C ASP A 110 7.45 7.05 10.62
N LEU A 111 7.03 5.79 10.68
CA LEU A 111 5.70 5.39 11.10
C LEU A 111 5.74 4.63 12.42
N ASP A 112 4.82 4.96 13.33
CA ASP A 112 4.56 4.13 14.49
C ASP A 112 4.25 2.69 14.03
N PRO A 113 4.81 1.65 14.66
CA PRO A 113 4.56 0.26 14.28
C PRO A 113 3.07 -0.11 14.21
N LYS A 114 2.24 0.38 15.13
CA LYS A 114 0.78 0.17 15.15
C LYS A 114 0.11 0.81 13.92
N VAL A 115 0.53 2.03 13.57
CA VAL A 115 0.04 2.74 12.37
C VAL A 115 0.42 1.99 11.10
N ASN A 116 1.71 1.67 10.93
CA ASN A 116 2.22 0.98 9.74
C ASN A 116 1.55 -0.38 9.52
N MET A 117 1.39 -1.17 10.58
CA MET A 117 0.72 -2.48 10.52
C MET A 117 -0.77 -2.34 10.21
N SER A 118 -1.45 -1.33 10.77
CA SER A 118 -2.86 -1.05 10.48
C SER A 118 -3.08 -0.70 9.00
N ILE A 119 -2.28 0.22 8.46
CA ILE A 119 -2.37 0.66 7.05
C ILE A 119 -2.18 -0.54 6.11
N GLY A 120 -1.15 -1.35 6.32
CA GLY A 120 -0.91 -2.54 5.49
C GLY A 120 -2.01 -3.59 5.61
N GLY A 121 -2.64 -3.72 6.79
CA GLY A 121 -3.81 -4.57 6.99
C GLY A 121 -5.03 -4.11 6.18
N GLN A 122 -5.29 -2.80 6.15
CA GLN A 122 -6.44 -2.21 5.47
C GLN A 122 -6.42 -2.40 3.95
N ALA A 123 -5.24 -2.50 3.33
CA ALA A 123 -5.10 -2.75 1.90
C ALA A 123 -5.79 -4.06 1.44
N ASN A 124 -5.99 -5.04 2.34
CA ASN A 124 -6.68 -6.29 2.03
C ASN A 124 -8.17 -6.13 1.69
N LYS A 125 -8.79 -4.98 2.02
CA LYS A 125 -10.17 -4.65 1.63
C LYS A 125 -10.34 -4.48 0.11
N TYR A 126 -9.24 -4.20 -0.60
CA TYR A 126 -9.24 -3.95 -2.03
C TYR A 126 -8.78 -5.19 -2.79
N PRO A 127 -9.45 -5.65 -3.85
CA PRO A 127 -9.01 -6.81 -4.61
C PRO A 127 -7.67 -6.56 -5.32
N ILE A 128 -6.95 -7.63 -5.66
CA ILE A 128 -5.83 -7.54 -6.61
C ILE A 128 -6.35 -6.96 -7.93
N GLY A 129 -5.61 -6.02 -8.51
CA GLY A 129 -6.01 -5.28 -9.69
C GLY A 129 -6.81 -3.99 -9.42
N TYR A 130 -7.12 -3.68 -8.16
CA TYR A 130 -7.82 -2.44 -7.81
C TYR A 130 -6.94 -1.22 -8.08
N LYS A 131 -7.41 -0.26 -8.88
CA LYS A 131 -6.67 0.96 -9.22
C LYS A 131 -7.13 2.15 -8.36
N PRO A 132 -6.30 2.63 -7.42
CA PRO A 132 -6.61 3.84 -6.67
C PRO A 132 -6.86 5.03 -7.61
N THR A 133 -7.92 5.80 -7.36
CA THR A 133 -8.12 7.11 -8.00
C THR A 133 -7.70 8.27 -7.10
N LYS A 134 -7.65 8.02 -5.79
CA LYS A 134 -7.08 8.86 -4.74
C LYS A 134 -6.97 8.05 -3.45
N PHE A 135 -6.13 8.49 -2.52
CA PHE A 135 -6.14 8.06 -1.13
C PHE A 135 -6.88 9.12 -0.30
N LYS A 136 -7.70 8.69 0.66
CA LYS A 136 -8.38 9.60 1.59
C LYS A 136 -8.28 9.10 3.02
N PHE A 137 -8.03 10.03 3.93
CA PHE A 137 -8.20 9.78 5.36
C PHE A 137 -9.70 9.70 5.67
N VAL A 138 -10.10 8.73 6.49
CA VAL A 138 -11.47 8.57 6.95
C VAL A 138 -11.45 8.35 8.47
N GLU A 139 -12.23 9.15 9.18
CA GLU A 139 -12.38 9.03 10.64
C GLU A 139 -13.15 7.75 11.00
N GLU A 140 -12.98 7.27 12.24
CA GLU A 140 -13.88 6.24 12.76
C GLU A 140 -15.26 6.86 13.00
N GLU A 141 -16.32 6.11 12.68
CA GLU A 141 -17.70 6.46 13.02
C GLU A 141 -18.05 5.94 14.42
#